data_AF-A0A8B6EXX8-F1
#
_entry.id   AF-A0A8B6EXX8-F1
#
_cell.length_a   1.000
_cell.length_b   1.000
_cell.length_c   1.000
_cell.angle_alpha   90.00
_cell.angle_beta   90.00
_cell.angle_gamma   90.00
#
_symmetry.space_group_name_H-M   'P 1'
#
loop_
_entity.id
_entity.type
_entity.pdbx_description
1 polymer ?
#
loop_
_entity_poly.entity_id
_entity_poly.type
_entity_poly.pdbx_seq_one_letter_code
_entity_poly.pdbx_strand_id
1 'polypeptide(L)'
;MEEENVNTSQMLNTSRDVLYGQPEQSVTLDNVYQLMLGINERLTTIEKGMSQVNQMNRTLTNLVTKFTEINSKVAEAEGQIKNFKSRCDSNDGKMSQIKHDHTELNKEVKNLKKIQTDANNNLQGISDFMDDFKVNHENNVKDVKSAKSSISKVANDLADNTLELRNEIKAVVKNAKQENEILQSTVIDLQCRSMKNNLVFTGLTETEGENTEEVIRTFIQQFLHITHRIEFGNVHRFGYGAKPGRRGRPRPIVARFLYYKDLARSLSNTYRLKGKPFGVNQQFPEIIEQARKSLYPVMKQKRIEGHTVKLVRDILYVDGEMYNDQISDIEPTDSLASQMRTPDHHQNRKRRRRISSTPNPDS
;
A
#
# COMPACT_ATOMS: atom_id res chain seq x y z
N MET A 1 121.30 -16.70 -85.10
CA MET A 1 120.44 -17.88 -85.28
C MET A 1 119.27 -17.43 -86.13
N GLU A 2 119.14 -17.65 -87.43
CA GLU A 2 119.86 -18.33 -88.54
C GLU A 2 119.41 -17.52 -89.77
N GLU A 3 120.32 -16.87 -90.50
CA GLU A 3 120.82 -17.27 -91.83
C GLU A 3 119.77 -17.46 -92.95
N GLU A 4 119.81 -16.53 -93.92
CA GLU A 4 119.57 -16.62 -95.38
C GLU A 4 119.25 -15.18 -95.84
N ASN A 5 120.16 -14.31 -96.28
CA ASN A 5 121.15 -14.33 -97.35
C ASN A 5 120.59 -14.81 -98.70
N VAL A 6 120.97 -14.13 -99.79
CA VAL A 6 120.47 -14.23 -101.19
C VAL A 6 119.29 -13.26 -101.44
N ASN A 7 119.29 -12.27 -102.34
CA ASN A 7 120.06 -12.04 -103.57
C ASN A 7 120.00 -10.56 -103.99
N THR A 8 120.98 -9.75 -103.60
CA THR A 8 121.14 -8.36 -104.07
C THR A 8 121.41 -8.26 -105.58
N SER A 9 121.69 -9.37 -106.28
CA SER A 9 121.80 -9.44 -107.74
C SER A 9 120.45 -9.67 -108.44
N GLN A 10 119.40 -10.11 -107.75
CA GLN A 10 118.02 -10.10 -108.31
C GLN A 10 117.42 -8.70 -108.26
N MET A 11 117.79 -7.89 -107.27
CA MET A 11 117.41 -6.47 -107.19
C MET A 11 118.04 -5.59 -108.28
N LEU A 12 119.17 -6.00 -108.86
CA LEU A 12 119.83 -5.26 -109.96
C LEU A 12 119.47 -5.77 -111.36
N ASN A 13 118.96 -7.00 -111.50
CA ASN A 13 118.48 -7.53 -112.78
C ASN A 13 117.02 -7.16 -113.09
N THR A 14 116.17 -6.87 -112.09
CA THR A 14 114.85 -6.25 -112.37
C THR A 14 114.95 -4.74 -112.62
N SER A 15 116.02 -4.09 -112.16
CA SER A 15 116.32 -2.68 -112.47
C SER A 15 116.98 -2.47 -113.84
N ARG A 16 117.40 -3.53 -114.55
CA ARG A 16 118.08 -3.43 -115.85
C ARG A 16 117.15 -3.65 -117.06
N ASP A 17 115.99 -4.28 -116.87
CA ASP A 17 115.08 -4.70 -117.97
C ASP A 17 113.92 -3.75 -118.31
N VAL A 18 113.67 -2.68 -117.54
CA VAL A 18 112.62 -1.69 -117.89
C VAL A 18 113.19 -0.32 -118.24
N LEU A 19 114.46 -0.05 -117.92
CA LEU A 19 115.09 1.22 -118.27
C LEU A 19 115.54 1.31 -119.75
N TYR A 20 115.81 0.20 -120.46
CA TYR A 20 116.44 0.26 -121.80
C TYR A 20 116.06 -0.89 -122.75
N GLY A 21 114.75 -1.20 -122.89
CA GLY A 21 114.31 -2.40 -123.62
C GLY A 21 113.04 -2.29 -124.47
N GLN A 22 112.68 -1.14 -125.06
CA GLN A 22 111.74 -1.04 -126.21
C GLN A 22 112.04 0.25 -127.00
N PRO A 23 111.80 0.29 -128.33
CA PRO A 23 112.56 1.09 -129.30
C PRO A 23 112.35 2.61 -129.17
N GLU A 24 113.30 3.40 -129.67
CA GLU A 24 113.20 4.87 -129.80
C GLU A 24 111.83 5.28 -130.37
N GLN A 25 110.92 5.69 -129.49
CA GLN A 25 109.75 6.48 -129.81
C GLN A 25 110.05 7.91 -129.33
N SER A 26 110.08 8.84 -130.28
CA SER A 26 110.25 10.27 -130.01
C SER A 26 109.28 10.74 -128.93
N VAL A 27 109.79 11.19 -127.77
CA VAL A 27 108.98 11.89 -126.77
C VAL A 27 108.66 13.28 -127.31
N THR A 28 107.45 13.43 -127.84
CA THR A 28 106.93 14.69 -128.39
C THR A 28 106.45 15.60 -127.25
N LEU A 29 106.32 16.91 -127.51
CA LEU A 29 105.67 17.88 -126.59
C LEU A 29 104.29 17.39 -126.12
N ASP A 30 103.66 16.56 -126.95
CA ASP A 30 102.42 15.84 -126.64
C ASP A 30 102.55 14.98 -125.37
N ASN A 31 103.63 14.22 -125.18
CA ASN A 31 103.81 13.37 -124.00
C ASN A 31 103.90 14.17 -122.67
N VAL A 32 104.53 15.35 -122.67
CA VAL A 32 104.60 16.23 -121.48
C VAL A 32 103.27 16.93 -121.24
N TYR A 33 102.58 17.33 -122.31
CA TYR A 33 101.22 17.87 -122.23
C TYR A 33 100.23 16.83 -121.69
N GLN A 34 100.32 15.57 -122.12
CA GLN A 34 99.56 14.44 -121.56
C GLN A 34 99.87 14.21 -120.07
N LEU A 35 101.13 14.38 -119.63
CA LEU A 35 101.51 14.23 -118.23
C LEU A 35 101.01 15.38 -117.35
N MET A 36 101.09 16.63 -117.82
CA MET A 36 100.54 17.82 -117.17
C MET A 36 99.01 17.77 -117.10
N LEU A 37 98.35 17.30 -118.17
CA LEU A 37 96.93 17.00 -118.16
C LEU A 37 96.61 15.94 -117.09
N GLY A 38 97.39 14.86 -117.02
CA GLY A 38 97.24 13.83 -116.00
C GLY A 38 97.45 14.33 -114.56
N ILE A 39 98.40 15.24 -114.32
CA ILE A 39 98.60 15.87 -113.00
C ILE A 39 97.44 16.80 -112.65
N ASN A 40 96.95 17.59 -113.61
CA ASN A 40 95.80 18.47 -113.40
C ASN A 40 94.50 17.67 -113.17
N GLU A 41 94.31 16.55 -113.87
CA GLU A 41 93.26 15.57 -113.57
C GLU A 41 93.40 14.98 -112.17
N ARG A 42 94.62 14.67 -111.72
CA ARG A 42 94.85 14.17 -110.35
C ARG A 42 94.59 15.25 -109.29
N LEU A 43 94.99 16.49 -109.52
CA LEU A 43 94.73 17.63 -108.62
C LEU A 43 93.23 17.92 -108.50
N THR A 44 92.51 17.97 -109.63
CA THR A 44 91.05 18.10 -109.62
C THR A 44 90.37 16.91 -108.94
N THR A 45 90.94 15.70 -109.03
CA THR A 45 90.47 14.52 -108.29
C THR A 45 90.72 14.66 -106.78
N ILE A 46 91.87 15.18 -106.37
CA ILE A 46 92.21 15.45 -104.96
C ILE A 46 91.31 16.54 -104.38
N GLU A 47 91.03 17.63 -105.11
CA GLU A 47 90.12 18.68 -104.69
C GLU A 47 88.69 18.16 -104.49
N LYS A 48 88.22 17.28 -105.39
CA LYS A 48 86.96 16.54 -105.20
C LYS A 48 87.00 15.68 -103.94
N GLY A 49 88.10 14.96 -103.69
CA GLY A 49 88.29 14.17 -102.48
C GLY A 49 88.29 15.02 -101.21
N MET A 50 88.97 16.17 -101.21
CA MET A 50 89.04 17.10 -100.08
C MET A 50 87.66 17.75 -99.82
N SER A 51 86.90 18.05 -100.87
CA SER A 51 85.51 18.51 -100.75
C SER A 51 84.61 17.43 -100.13
N GLN A 52 84.78 16.16 -100.51
CA GLN A 52 84.07 15.04 -99.88
C GLN A 52 84.44 14.88 -98.40
N VAL A 53 85.72 15.02 -98.04
CA VAL A 53 86.19 14.97 -96.64
C VAL A 53 85.59 16.13 -95.83
N ASN A 54 85.54 17.33 -96.38
CA ASN A 54 84.91 18.47 -95.72
C ASN A 54 83.39 18.27 -95.52
N GLN A 55 82.72 17.65 -96.50
CA GLN A 55 81.32 17.25 -96.37
C GLN A 55 81.14 16.20 -95.27
N MET A 56 82.02 15.18 -95.23
CA MET A 56 82.05 14.17 -94.17
C MET A 56 82.26 14.78 -92.78
N ASN A 57 83.16 15.76 -92.63
CA ASN A 57 83.39 16.43 -91.35
C ASN A 57 82.17 17.22 -90.87
N ARG A 58 81.45 17.89 -91.79
CA ARG A 58 80.18 18.55 -91.45
C ARG A 58 79.12 17.54 -91.02
N THR A 59 79.00 16.41 -91.73
CA THR A 59 78.06 15.35 -91.33
C THR A 59 78.43 14.74 -90.00
N LEU A 60 79.73 14.51 -89.73
CA LEU A 60 80.22 13.99 -88.47
C LEU A 60 79.91 14.95 -87.32
N THR A 61 80.15 16.24 -87.51
CA THR A 61 79.84 17.28 -86.52
C THR A 61 78.34 17.30 -86.19
N ASN A 62 77.48 17.22 -87.21
CA ASN A 62 76.03 17.13 -87.04
C ASN A 62 75.59 15.83 -86.33
N LEU A 63 76.29 14.72 -86.56
CA LEU A 63 76.03 13.47 -85.85
C LEU A 63 76.43 13.58 -84.39
N VAL A 64 77.56 14.21 -84.09
CA VAL A 64 78.01 14.44 -82.71
C VAL A 64 77.03 15.32 -81.95
N THR A 65 76.54 16.41 -82.53
CA THR A 65 75.55 17.27 -81.86
C THR A 65 74.24 16.52 -81.59
N LYS A 66 73.73 15.76 -82.57
CA LYS A 66 72.56 14.89 -82.36
C LYS A 66 72.81 13.85 -81.27
N PHE A 67 74.00 13.25 -81.23
CA PHE A 67 74.37 12.28 -80.19
C PHE A 67 74.39 12.92 -78.79
N THR A 68 74.90 14.14 -78.66
CA THR A 68 74.86 14.88 -77.39
C THR A 68 73.43 15.21 -76.95
N GLU A 69 72.54 15.57 -77.89
CA GLU A 69 71.13 15.83 -77.59
C GLU A 69 70.41 14.54 -77.15
N ILE A 70 70.69 13.42 -77.82
CA ILE A 70 70.17 12.10 -77.45
C ILE A 70 70.62 11.74 -76.03
N ASN A 71 71.91 11.90 -75.70
CA ASN A 71 72.40 11.62 -74.35
C ASN A 71 71.72 12.46 -73.27
N SER A 72 71.46 13.75 -73.56
CA SER A 72 70.70 14.60 -72.64
C SER A 72 69.28 14.09 -72.43
N LYS A 73 68.57 13.67 -73.50
CA LYS A 73 67.22 13.10 -73.40
C LYS A 73 67.21 11.76 -72.68
N VAL A 74 68.24 10.93 -72.86
CA VAL A 74 68.39 9.66 -72.12
C VAL A 74 68.55 9.93 -70.63
N ALA A 75 69.40 10.87 -70.24
CA ALA A 75 69.58 11.24 -68.83
C ALA A 75 68.28 11.77 -68.20
N GLU A 76 67.50 12.56 -68.94
CA GLU A 76 66.18 13.03 -68.49
C GLU A 76 65.19 11.87 -68.31
N ALA A 77 65.13 10.95 -69.28
CA ALA A 77 64.29 9.76 -69.21
C ALA A 77 64.65 8.86 -68.02
N GLU A 78 65.94 8.66 -67.75
CA GLU A 78 66.43 7.93 -66.58
C GLU A 78 65.97 8.59 -65.26
N GLY A 79 66.03 9.93 -65.19
CA GLY A 79 65.52 10.69 -64.06
C GLY A 79 64.02 10.50 -63.84
N GLN A 80 63.22 10.54 -64.90
CA GLN A 80 61.79 10.28 -64.84
C GLN A 80 61.47 8.84 -64.41
N ILE A 81 62.20 7.85 -64.94
CA ILE A 81 62.06 6.43 -64.56
C ILE A 81 62.33 6.25 -63.06
N LYS A 82 63.38 6.91 -62.53
CA LYS A 82 63.70 6.86 -61.10
C LYS A 82 62.58 7.47 -60.24
N ASN A 83 61.99 8.58 -60.68
CA ASN A 83 60.83 9.18 -60.02
C ASN A 83 59.62 8.22 -60.03
N PHE A 84 59.27 7.67 -61.20
CA PHE A 84 58.18 6.70 -61.31
C PHE A 84 58.39 5.49 -60.40
N LYS A 85 59.61 4.95 -60.34
CA LYS A 85 59.96 3.86 -59.44
C LYS A 85 59.67 4.20 -57.97
N SER A 86 60.14 5.36 -57.50
CA SER A 86 59.88 5.80 -56.13
C SER A 86 58.39 5.96 -55.80
N ARG A 87 57.59 6.39 -56.78
CA ARG A 87 56.12 6.49 -56.63
C ARG A 87 55.46 5.11 -56.60
N CYS A 88 55.92 4.15 -57.40
CA CYS A 88 55.45 2.77 -57.36
C CYS A 88 55.73 2.15 -55.99
N ASP A 89 56.95 2.28 -55.47
CA ASP A 89 57.33 1.75 -54.16
C ASP A 89 56.45 2.35 -53.03
N SER A 90 56.18 3.67 -53.09
CA SER A 90 55.28 4.34 -52.14
C SER A 90 53.83 3.83 -52.23
N ASN A 91 53.34 3.61 -53.46
CA ASN A 91 52.00 3.10 -53.69
C ASN A 91 51.84 1.64 -53.25
N ASP A 92 52.86 0.81 -53.41
CA ASP A 92 52.87 -0.58 -52.93
C ASP A 92 52.79 -0.63 -51.40
N GLY A 93 53.48 0.28 -50.71
CA GLY A 93 53.34 0.46 -49.26
C GLY A 93 51.91 0.83 -48.84
N LYS A 94 51.30 1.83 -49.50
CA LYS A 94 49.90 2.21 -49.27
C LYS A 94 48.93 1.08 -49.56
N MET A 95 49.14 0.32 -50.63
CA MET A 95 48.33 -0.84 -51.00
C MET A 95 48.40 -1.94 -49.93
N SER A 96 49.58 -2.14 -49.36
CA SER A 96 49.80 -3.11 -48.28
C SER A 96 49.05 -2.70 -47.01
N GLN A 97 49.07 -1.41 -46.66
CA GLN A 97 48.29 -0.88 -45.54
C GLN A 97 46.78 -1.03 -45.77
N ILE A 98 46.28 -0.66 -46.95
CA ILE A 98 44.85 -0.78 -47.29
C ILE A 98 44.39 -2.24 -47.20
N LYS A 99 45.22 -3.20 -47.62
CA LYS A 99 44.93 -4.63 -47.48
C LYS A 99 44.82 -5.03 -46.02
N HIS A 100 45.74 -4.56 -45.17
CA HIS A 100 45.68 -4.82 -43.74
C HIS A 100 44.40 -4.26 -43.11
N ASP A 101 44.09 -2.98 -43.36
CA ASP A 101 42.89 -2.33 -42.83
C ASP A 101 41.61 -3.02 -43.31
N HIS A 102 41.57 -3.46 -44.58
CA HIS A 102 40.44 -4.23 -45.11
C HIS A 102 40.26 -5.58 -44.40
N THR A 103 41.35 -6.25 -44.02
CA THR A 103 41.26 -7.49 -43.25
C THR A 103 40.74 -7.27 -41.83
N GLU A 104 41.14 -6.18 -41.17
CA GLU A 104 40.64 -5.82 -39.83
C GLU A 104 39.16 -5.42 -39.87
N LEU A 105 38.76 -4.55 -40.80
CA LEU A 105 37.35 -4.18 -40.99
C LEU A 105 36.46 -5.41 -41.24
N ASN A 106 36.94 -6.39 -42.00
CA ASN A 106 36.21 -7.64 -42.21
C ASN A 106 36.03 -8.46 -40.92
N LYS A 107 36.99 -8.43 -39.99
CA LYS A 107 36.84 -9.07 -38.67
C LYS A 107 35.80 -8.34 -37.83
N GLU A 108 35.84 -7.02 -37.79
CA GLU A 108 34.87 -6.20 -37.05
C GLU A 108 33.45 -6.41 -37.57
N VAL A 109 33.24 -6.41 -38.88
CA VAL A 109 31.94 -6.68 -39.50
C VAL A 109 31.40 -8.06 -39.13
N LYS A 110 32.26 -9.10 -39.07
CA LYS A 110 31.86 -10.43 -38.61
C LYS A 110 31.42 -10.42 -37.15
N ASN A 111 32.10 -9.67 -36.28
CA ASN A 111 31.72 -9.54 -34.88
C ASN A 111 30.39 -8.80 -34.71
N LEU A 112 30.20 -7.69 -35.44
CA LEU A 112 28.94 -6.94 -35.42
C LEU A 112 27.76 -7.79 -35.88
N LYS A 113 27.94 -8.65 -36.90
CA LYS A 113 26.91 -9.59 -37.32
C LYS A 113 26.52 -10.57 -36.22
N LYS A 114 27.49 -11.09 -35.45
CA LYS A 114 27.19 -11.97 -34.30
C LYS A 114 26.38 -11.24 -33.23
N ILE A 115 26.83 -10.05 -32.84
CA ILE A 115 26.11 -9.21 -31.86
C ILE A 115 24.68 -8.91 -32.33
N GLN A 116 24.51 -8.63 -33.63
CA GLN A 116 23.19 -8.40 -34.23
C GLN A 116 22.29 -9.63 -34.13
N THR A 117 22.83 -10.83 -34.41
CA THR A 117 22.07 -12.09 -34.26
C THR A 117 21.68 -12.34 -32.80
N ASP A 118 22.61 -12.16 -31.86
CA ASP A 118 22.35 -12.35 -30.44
C ASP A 118 21.30 -11.36 -29.91
N ALA A 119 21.37 -10.09 -30.34
CA ALA A 119 20.38 -9.07 -30.01
C ALA A 119 18.99 -9.43 -30.55
N ASN A 120 18.90 -9.93 -31.78
CA ASN A 120 17.62 -10.35 -32.37
C ASN A 120 17.00 -11.53 -31.61
N ASN A 121 17.80 -12.51 -31.21
CA ASN A 121 17.31 -13.64 -30.43
C ASN A 121 16.77 -13.21 -29.06
N ASN A 122 17.46 -12.27 -28.39
CA ASN A 122 17.01 -11.72 -27.12
C ASN A 122 15.71 -10.92 -27.27
N LEU A 123 15.57 -10.12 -28.34
CA LEU A 123 14.33 -9.39 -28.63
C LEU A 123 13.15 -10.33 -28.87
N GLN A 124 13.38 -11.46 -29.56
CA GLN A 124 12.34 -12.47 -29.74
C GLN A 124 11.90 -13.06 -28.39
N GLY A 125 12.85 -13.43 -27.52
CA GLY A 125 12.53 -13.95 -26.19
C GLY A 125 11.75 -12.96 -25.31
N ILE A 126 12.05 -11.66 -25.41
CA ILE A 126 11.28 -10.60 -24.72
C ILE A 126 9.86 -10.50 -25.30
N SER A 127 9.70 -10.62 -26.62
CA SER A 127 8.39 -10.61 -27.27
C SER A 127 7.53 -11.77 -26.78
N ASP A 128 8.07 -12.98 -26.79
CA ASP A 128 7.35 -14.18 -26.36
C ASP A 128 6.93 -14.07 -24.88
N PHE A 129 7.83 -13.59 -24.02
CA PHE A 129 7.52 -13.32 -22.61
C PHE A 129 6.40 -12.28 -22.44
N MET A 130 6.40 -11.22 -23.24
CA MET A 130 5.36 -10.17 -23.18
C MET A 130 3.99 -10.70 -23.59
N ASP A 131 3.94 -11.59 -24.59
CA ASP A 131 2.70 -12.25 -25.01
C ASP A 131 2.15 -13.17 -23.89
N ASP A 132 3.01 -14.00 -23.29
CA ASP A 132 2.64 -14.84 -22.15
C ASP A 132 2.19 -14.02 -20.94
N PHE A 133 2.91 -12.93 -20.63
CA PHE A 133 2.55 -12.02 -19.56
C PHE A 133 1.18 -11.38 -19.80
N LYS A 134 0.88 -10.98 -21.02
CA LYS A 134 -0.41 -10.39 -21.40
C LYS A 134 -1.55 -11.37 -21.19
N VAL A 135 -1.42 -12.62 -21.66
CA VAL A 135 -2.44 -13.66 -21.47
C VAL A 135 -2.68 -13.94 -19.98
N ASN A 136 -1.61 -14.05 -19.19
CA ASN A 136 -1.71 -14.25 -17.74
C ASN A 136 -2.38 -13.06 -17.04
N HIS A 137 -2.05 -11.84 -17.43
CA HIS A 137 -2.68 -10.63 -16.90
C HIS A 137 -4.18 -10.60 -17.18
N GLU A 138 -4.60 -10.92 -18.41
CA GLU A 138 -6.01 -10.97 -18.79
C GLU A 138 -6.79 -12.03 -18.00
N ASN A 139 -6.21 -13.20 -17.76
CA ASN A 139 -6.83 -14.24 -16.93
C ASN A 139 -6.96 -13.80 -15.48
N ASN A 140 -5.90 -13.23 -14.89
CA ASN A 140 -5.94 -12.70 -13.53
C ASN A 140 -7.00 -11.59 -13.37
N VAL A 141 -7.17 -10.73 -14.38
CA VAL A 141 -8.23 -9.70 -14.38
C VAL A 141 -9.63 -10.32 -14.36
N LYS A 142 -9.85 -11.42 -15.10
CA LYS A 142 -11.13 -12.15 -15.08
C LYS A 142 -11.40 -12.77 -13.71
N ASP A 143 -10.40 -13.39 -13.09
CA ASP A 143 -10.52 -14.01 -11.77
C ASP A 143 -10.79 -12.99 -10.67
N VAL A 144 -10.11 -11.84 -10.72
CA VAL A 144 -10.37 -10.74 -9.78
C VAL A 144 -11.80 -10.21 -9.95
N LYS A 145 -12.31 -10.11 -11.19
CA LYS A 145 -13.67 -9.65 -11.46
C LYS A 145 -14.72 -10.65 -10.95
N SER A 146 -14.49 -11.95 -11.13
CA SER A 146 -15.41 -12.99 -10.64
C SER A 146 -15.42 -13.03 -9.11
N ALA A 147 -14.25 -12.99 -8.46
CA ALA A 147 -14.11 -12.91 -7.01
C ALA A 147 -14.83 -11.68 -6.44
N LYS A 148 -14.66 -10.51 -7.07
CA LYS A 148 -15.36 -9.27 -6.67
C LYS A 148 -16.88 -9.43 -6.69
N SER A 149 -17.42 -10.08 -7.73
CA SER A 149 -18.87 -10.33 -7.82
C SER A 149 -19.36 -11.25 -6.70
N SER A 150 -18.64 -12.33 -6.43
CA SER A 150 -18.97 -13.26 -5.34
C SER A 150 -18.91 -12.59 -3.97
N ILE A 151 -17.86 -11.79 -3.69
CA ILE A 151 -17.72 -11.02 -2.45
C ILE A 151 -18.89 -10.06 -2.27
N SER A 152 -19.32 -9.38 -3.34
CA SER A 152 -20.46 -8.45 -3.27
C SER A 152 -21.77 -9.16 -2.92
N LYS A 153 -21.99 -10.39 -3.40
CA LYS A 153 -23.19 -11.17 -3.06
C LYS A 153 -23.17 -11.56 -1.58
N VAL A 154 -22.06 -12.15 -1.12
CA VAL A 154 -21.89 -12.55 0.29
C VAL A 154 -22.05 -11.36 1.24
N ALA A 155 -21.51 -10.18 0.87
CA ALA A 155 -21.64 -8.98 1.68
C ALA A 155 -23.11 -8.54 1.83
N ASN A 156 -23.91 -8.62 0.76
CA ASN A 156 -25.33 -8.28 0.81
C ASN A 156 -26.13 -9.32 1.61
N ASP A 157 -25.92 -10.63 1.35
CA ASP A 157 -26.61 -11.70 2.07
C ASP A 157 -26.32 -11.64 3.58
N LEU A 158 -25.08 -11.33 3.97
CA LEU A 158 -24.71 -11.15 5.37
C LEU A 158 -25.38 -9.92 5.99
N ALA A 159 -25.52 -8.82 5.24
CA ALA A 159 -26.19 -7.62 5.71
C ALA A 159 -27.68 -7.87 5.99
N ASP A 160 -28.36 -8.58 5.08
CA ASP A 160 -29.78 -8.93 5.21
C ASP A 160 -30.01 -9.87 6.40
N ASN A 161 -29.22 -10.94 6.51
CA ASN A 161 -29.30 -11.87 7.64
C ASN A 161 -29.02 -11.18 8.99
N THR A 162 -28.07 -10.23 9.02
CA THR A 162 -27.74 -9.47 10.23
C THR A 162 -28.91 -8.56 10.65
N LEU A 163 -29.62 -7.98 9.69
CA LEU A 163 -30.79 -7.15 9.96
C LEU A 163 -31.95 -7.97 10.52
N GLU A 164 -32.21 -9.14 9.93
CA GLU A 164 -33.26 -10.06 10.36
C GLU A 164 -33.01 -10.54 11.80
N LEU A 165 -31.82 -11.09 12.08
CA LEU A 165 -31.42 -11.53 13.41
C LEU A 165 -31.51 -10.42 14.45
N ARG A 166 -31.12 -9.18 14.10
CA ARG A 166 -31.23 -8.03 15.02
C ARG A 166 -32.69 -7.75 15.39
N ASN A 167 -33.60 -7.87 14.44
CA ASN A 167 -35.03 -7.63 14.67
C ASN A 167 -35.64 -8.75 15.54
N GLU A 168 -35.29 -10.01 15.27
CA GLU A 168 -35.71 -11.15 16.09
C GLU A 168 -35.23 -11.03 17.53
N ILE A 169 -33.94 -10.75 17.74
CA ILE A 169 -33.36 -10.55 19.08
C ILE A 169 -34.08 -9.42 19.81
N LYS A 170 -34.36 -8.30 19.12
CA LYS A 170 -35.09 -7.18 19.71
C LYS A 170 -36.50 -7.57 20.15
N ALA A 171 -37.20 -8.39 19.37
CA ALA A 171 -38.53 -8.88 19.71
C ALA A 171 -38.48 -9.84 20.92
N VAL A 172 -37.57 -10.80 20.92
CA VAL A 172 -37.39 -11.76 22.04
C VAL A 172 -37.04 -11.03 23.33
N VAL A 173 -36.10 -10.09 23.29
CA VAL A 173 -35.71 -9.29 24.46
C VAL A 173 -36.89 -8.47 24.99
N LYS A 174 -37.71 -7.89 24.11
CA LYS A 174 -38.91 -7.15 24.52
C LYS A 174 -39.91 -8.06 25.22
N ASN A 175 -40.20 -9.23 24.65
CA ASN A 175 -41.15 -10.18 25.22
C ASN A 175 -40.66 -10.72 26.57
N ALA A 176 -39.38 -11.10 26.68
CA ALA A 176 -38.79 -11.59 27.92
C ALA A 176 -38.82 -10.55 29.04
N LYS A 177 -38.63 -9.25 28.72
CA LYS A 177 -38.76 -8.17 29.70
C LYS A 177 -40.20 -8.04 30.19
N GLN A 178 -41.18 -8.05 29.28
CA GLN A 178 -42.60 -7.97 29.64
C GLN A 178 -43.03 -9.14 30.51
N GLU A 179 -42.61 -10.36 30.17
CA GLU A 179 -42.90 -11.54 30.98
C GLU A 179 -42.26 -11.45 32.36
N ASN A 180 -41.02 -10.97 32.46
CA ASN A 180 -40.34 -10.78 33.75
C ASN A 180 -41.06 -9.73 34.61
N GLU A 181 -41.53 -8.63 34.03
CA GLU A 181 -42.34 -7.63 34.75
C GLU A 181 -43.65 -8.25 35.30
N ILE A 182 -44.34 -9.05 34.48
CA ILE A 182 -45.55 -9.76 34.90
C ILE A 182 -45.24 -10.76 36.02
N LEU A 183 -44.17 -11.54 35.89
CA LEU A 183 -43.74 -12.51 36.90
C LEU A 183 -43.38 -11.81 38.22
N GLN A 184 -42.61 -10.71 38.18
CA GLN A 184 -42.27 -9.94 39.37
C GLN A 184 -43.52 -9.38 40.06
N SER A 185 -44.45 -8.79 39.30
CA SER A 185 -45.73 -8.31 39.82
C SER A 185 -46.55 -9.44 40.47
N THR A 186 -46.61 -10.60 39.82
CA THR A 186 -47.32 -11.78 40.33
C THR A 186 -46.69 -12.32 41.62
N VAL A 187 -45.36 -12.38 41.67
CA VAL A 187 -44.61 -12.80 42.87
C VAL A 187 -44.90 -11.84 44.04
N ILE A 188 -44.88 -10.53 43.80
CA ILE A 188 -45.20 -9.53 44.83
C ILE A 188 -46.64 -9.70 45.32
N ASP A 189 -47.61 -9.86 44.42
CA ASP A 189 -49.02 -10.07 44.80
C ASP A 189 -49.22 -11.35 45.61
N LEU A 190 -48.61 -12.47 45.20
CA LEU A 190 -48.65 -13.73 45.95
C LEU A 190 -48.03 -13.59 47.35
N GLN A 191 -46.89 -12.90 47.46
CA GLN A 191 -46.27 -12.64 48.76
C GLN A 191 -47.17 -11.76 49.63
N CYS A 192 -47.78 -10.71 49.08
CA CYS A 192 -48.73 -9.86 49.79
C CYS A 192 -49.95 -10.66 50.30
N ARG A 193 -50.52 -11.53 49.47
CA ARG A 193 -51.65 -12.38 49.85
C ARG A 193 -51.27 -13.38 50.95
N SER A 194 -50.09 -13.99 50.83
CA SER A 194 -49.57 -14.95 51.81
C SER A 194 -49.34 -14.31 53.18
N MET A 195 -48.76 -13.09 53.19
CA MET A 195 -48.41 -12.33 54.40
C MET A 195 -49.56 -11.49 54.98
N LYS A 196 -50.70 -11.37 54.29
CA LYS A 196 -51.83 -10.50 54.65
C LYS A 196 -52.30 -10.65 56.10
N ASN A 197 -52.28 -11.87 56.62
CA ASN A 197 -52.77 -12.17 57.97
C ASN A 197 -51.64 -12.28 59.01
N ASN A 198 -50.47 -11.69 58.73
CA ASN A 198 -49.32 -11.75 59.62
C ASN A 198 -49.08 -10.40 60.29
N LEU A 199 -48.85 -10.42 61.61
CA LEU A 199 -48.32 -9.28 62.34
C LEU A 199 -46.90 -9.56 62.81
N VAL A 200 -46.08 -8.51 62.75
CA VAL A 200 -44.71 -8.45 63.25
C VAL A 200 -44.70 -7.74 64.58
N PHE A 201 -44.26 -8.45 65.61
CA PHE A 201 -44.09 -7.94 66.97
C PHE A 201 -42.61 -7.68 67.24
N THR A 202 -42.28 -6.46 67.64
CA THR A 202 -40.91 -6.00 67.90
C THR A 202 -40.77 -5.58 69.37
N GLY A 203 -39.56 -5.69 69.91
CA GLY A 203 -39.26 -5.26 71.28
C GLY A 203 -39.58 -6.28 72.38
N LEU A 204 -39.97 -7.51 72.02
CA LEU A 204 -40.24 -8.59 72.97
C LEU A 204 -38.94 -9.29 73.37
N THR A 205 -38.65 -9.37 74.66
CA THR A 205 -37.47 -10.05 75.22
C THR A 205 -37.36 -11.47 74.69
N GLU A 206 -36.15 -11.88 74.32
CA GLU A 206 -35.86 -13.18 73.74
C GLU A 206 -35.24 -14.08 74.79
N THR A 207 -35.78 -15.29 74.92
CA THR A 207 -35.31 -16.29 75.89
C THR A 207 -35.09 -17.63 75.19
N GLU A 208 -34.11 -18.39 75.68
CA GLU A 208 -33.78 -19.69 75.09
C GLU A 208 -34.93 -20.69 75.33
N GLY A 209 -35.31 -21.44 74.28
CA GLY A 209 -36.39 -22.42 74.36
C GLY A 209 -37.80 -21.83 74.55
N GLU A 210 -37.99 -20.54 74.28
CA GLU A 210 -39.28 -19.89 74.53
C GLU A 210 -40.40 -20.39 73.62
N ASN A 211 -41.62 -20.44 74.18
CA ASN A 211 -42.82 -20.63 73.38
C ASN A 211 -43.29 -19.27 72.83
N THR A 212 -42.94 -18.99 71.57
CA THR A 212 -43.27 -17.72 70.93
C THR A 212 -44.77 -17.46 70.83
N GLU A 213 -45.60 -18.51 70.73
CA GLU A 213 -47.06 -18.34 70.73
C GLU A 213 -47.56 -17.86 72.09
N GLU A 214 -47.09 -18.48 73.18
CA GLU A 214 -47.48 -18.10 74.55
C GLU A 214 -47.03 -16.67 74.89
N VAL A 215 -45.83 -16.28 74.43
CA VAL A 215 -45.33 -14.91 74.55
C VAL A 215 -46.28 -13.91 73.86
N ILE A 216 -46.75 -14.23 72.65
CA ILE A 216 -47.70 -13.37 71.93
C ILE A 216 -49.08 -13.36 72.60
N ARG A 217 -49.58 -14.50 73.08
CA ARG A 217 -50.86 -14.58 73.82
C ARG A 217 -50.84 -13.70 75.07
N THR A 218 -49.81 -13.87 75.90
CA THR A 218 -49.58 -13.06 77.09
C THR A 218 -49.48 -11.58 76.75
N PHE A 219 -48.70 -11.25 75.71
CA PHE A 219 -48.54 -9.86 75.26
C PHE A 219 -49.87 -9.23 74.84
N ILE A 220 -50.67 -9.94 74.05
CA ILE A 220 -51.95 -9.43 73.55
C ILE A 220 -52.94 -9.23 74.71
N GLN A 221 -53.00 -10.15 75.66
CA GLN A 221 -53.88 -10.03 76.83
C GLN A 221 -53.44 -8.85 77.72
N GLN A 222 -52.15 -8.75 78.04
CA GLN A 222 -51.61 -7.76 78.97
C GLN A 222 -51.53 -6.34 78.37
N PHE A 223 -51.13 -6.19 77.11
CA PHE A 223 -50.84 -4.88 76.51
C PHE A 223 -51.91 -4.41 75.53
N LEU A 224 -52.61 -5.32 74.84
CA LEU A 224 -53.69 -4.97 73.92
C LEU A 224 -55.09 -5.18 74.54
N HIS A 225 -55.18 -5.76 75.74
CA HIS A 225 -56.42 -6.03 76.49
C HIS A 225 -57.45 -6.83 75.68
N ILE A 226 -56.98 -7.81 74.91
CA ILE A 226 -57.84 -8.74 74.19
C ILE A 226 -57.88 -10.03 74.99
N THR A 227 -59.01 -10.30 75.64
CA THR A 227 -59.17 -11.40 76.61
C THR A 227 -59.69 -12.69 75.99
N HIS A 228 -60.26 -12.65 74.78
CA HIS A 228 -60.72 -13.85 74.10
C HIS A 228 -59.56 -14.61 73.47
N ARG A 229 -59.72 -15.94 73.31
CA ARG A 229 -58.70 -16.80 72.70
C ARG A 229 -58.57 -16.49 71.22
N ILE A 230 -57.37 -16.08 70.80
CA ILE A 230 -57.01 -15.88 69.38
C ILE A 230 -56.38 -17.17 68.85
N GLU A 231 -56.77 -17.61 67.67
CA GLU A 231 -56.14 -18.76 67.01
C GLU A 231 -55.02 -18.28 66.07
N PHE A 232 -53.84 -18.87 66.25
CA PHE A 232 -52.68 -18.64 65.41
C PHE A 232 -52.43 -19.84 64.50
N GLY A 233 -51.87 -19.57 63.32
CA GLY A 233 -51.14 -20.58 62.56
C GLY A 233 -49.70 -20.62 63.08
N ASN A 234 -48.72 -20.40 62.20
CA ASN A 234 -47.32 -20.37 62.58
C ASN A 234 -46.97 -19.08 63.34
N VAL A 235 -46.31 -19.23 64.48
CA VAL A 235 -45.69 -18.15 65.26
C VAL A 235 -44.23 -18.49 65.47
N HIS A 236 -43.32 -17.59 65.08
CA HIS A 236 -41.89 -17.82 65.21
C HIS A 236 -41.10 -16.50 65.19
N ARG A 237 -39.88 -16.53 65.74
CA ARG A 237 -38.90 -15.45 65.56
C ARG A 237 -38.29 -15.50 64.17
N PHE A 238 -38.07 -14.34 63.58
CA PHE A 238 -37.40 -14.21 62.27
C PHE A 238 -36.34 -13.10 62.31
N GLY A 239 -35.39 -13.17 61.38
CA GLY A 239 -34.23 -12.27 61.32
C GLY A 239 -32.97 -12.87 61.96
N TYR A 240 -31.84 -12.21 61.68
CA TYR A 240 -30.54 -12.63 62.20
C TYR A 240 -30.45 -12.34 63.71
N GLY A 241 -30.06 -13.36 64.49
CA GLY A 241 -29.86 -13.21 65.93
C GLY A 241 -28.77 -12.20 66.26
N ALA A 242 -28.76 -11.71 67.50
CA ALA A 242 -27.66 -10.89 67.98
C ALA A 242 -26.33 -11.64 67.79
N LYS A 243 -25.36 -11.01 67.11
CA LYS A 243 -23.99 -11.55 67.07
C LYS A 243 -23.48 -11.66 68.52
N PRO A 244 -22.76 -12.75 68.89
CA PRO A 244 -22.18 -12.88 70.21
C PRO A 244 -21.37 -11.62 70.56
N GLY A 245 -21.64 -11.01 71.72
CA GLY A 245 -20.90 -9.84 72.22
C GLY A 245 -21.47 -8.46 71.88
N ARG A 246 -22.57 -8.34 71.12
CA ARG A 246 -23.36 -7.10 71.06
C ARG A 246 -24.67 -7.30 71.81
N ARG A 247 -25.04 -6.37 72.71
CA ARG A 247 -26.42 -6.24 73.23
C ARG A 247 -27.34 -5.94 72.03
N GLY A 248 -27.72 -6.98 71.30
CA GLY A 248 -28.57 -6.88 70.11
C GLY A 248 -30.02 -6.61 70.51
N ARG A 249 -30.76 -6.00 69.59
CA ARG A 249 -32.22 -5.88 69.74
C ARG A 249 -32.82 -7.29 69.63
N PRO A 250 -33.80 -7.66 70.46
CA PRO A 250 -34.47 -8.95 70.35
C PRO A 250 -35.04 -9.18 68.95
N ARG A 251 -34.96 -10.41 68.43
CA ARG A 251 -35.52 -10.73 67.11
C ARG A 251 -37.04 -10.54 67.11
N PRO A 252 -37.63 -9.94 66.07
CA PRO A 252 -39.08 -9.82 65.99
C PRO A 252 -39.76 -11.18 65.87
N ILE A 253 -40.99 -11.27 66.37
CA ILE A 253 -41.86 -12.44 66.22
C ILE A 253 -42.87 -12.14 65.10
N VAL A 254 -42.98 -13.03 64.11
CA VAL A 254 -44.13 -13.05 63.19
C VAL A 254 -45.15 -14.02 63.71
N ALA A 255 -46.39 -13.55 63.84
CA ALA A 255 -47.55 -14.39 64.15
C ALA A 255 -48.55 -14.33 63.01
N ARG A 256 -48.90 -15.50 62.46
CA ARG A 256 -49.98 -15.65 61.49
C ARG A 256 -51.31 -15.81 62.23
N PHE A 257 -52.22 -14.86 62.06
CA PHE A 257 -53.57 -14.93 62.60
C PHE A 257 -54.44 -15.81 61.70
N LEU A 258 -55.22 -16.70 62.30
CA LEU A 258 -56.16 -17.52 61.54
C LEU A 258 -57.36 -16.70 61.05
N TYR A 259 -57.85 -15.78 61.91
CA TYR A 259 -58.98 -14.91 61.60
C TYR A 259 -58.57 -13.45 61.45
N TYR A 260 -58.93 -12.84 60.32
CA TYR A 260 -58.66 -11.42 60.05
C TYR A 260 -59.28 -10.48 61.09
N LYS A 261 -60.43 -10.85 61.69
CA LYS A 261 -61.08 -10.06 62.74
C LYS A 261 -60.17 -9.86 63.96
N ASP A 262 -59.41 -10.89 64.34
CA ASP A 262 -58.49 -10.82 65.47
C ASP A 262 -57.26 -9.99 65.16
N LEU A 263 -56.74 -10.10 63.94
CA LEU A 263 -55.66 -9.25 63.45
C LEU A 263 -56.07 -7.78 63.46
N ALA A 264 -57.25 -7.47 62.91
CA ALA A 264 -57.77 -6.11 62.84
C ALA A 264 -57.99 -5.52 64.24
N ARG A 265 -58.52 -6.31 65.18
CA ARG A 265 -58.69 -5.92 66.59
C ARG A 265 -57.34 -5.70 67.29
N SER A 266 -56.35 -6.53 67.00
CA SER A 266 -54.99 -6.36 67.53
C SER A 266 -54.38 -5.04 67.03
N LEU A 267 -54.50 -4.75 65.74
CA LEU A 267 -54.06 -3.47 65.16
C LEU A 267 -54.81 -2.26 65.73
N SER A 268 -56.13 -2.34 65.90
CA SER A 268 -56.92 -1.22 66.44
C SER A 268 -56.57 -0.89 67.89
N ASN A 269 -56.00 -1.82 68.65
CA ASN A 269 -55.61 -1.61 70.05
C ASN A 269 -54.13 -1.18 70.21
N THR A 270 -53.37 -1.06 69.12
CA THR A 270 -51.93 -0.70 69.18
C THR A 270 -51.67 0.70 69.72
N TYR A 271 -52.64 1.62 69.70
CA TYR A 271 -52.50 2.94 70.35
C TYR A 271 -52.14 2.85 71.83
N ARG A 272 -52.51 1.74 72.50
CA ARG A 272 -52.19 1.46 73.92
C ARG A 272 -50.70 1.18 74.15
N LEU A 273 -49.94 0.92 73.08
CA LEU A 273 -48.50 0.71 73.11
C LEU A 273 -47.71 2.03 73.05
N LYS A 274 -48.38 3.19 72.88
CA LYS A 274 -47.70 4.49 72.82
C LYS A 274 -46.86 4.73 74.09
N GLY A 275 -45.57 4.98 73.90
CA GLY A 275 -44.60 5.16 74.99
C GLY A 275 -43.99 3.87 75.55
N LYS A 276 -44.41 2.69 75.05
CA LYS A 276 -43.81 1.40 75.41
C LYS A 276 -42.74 0.99 74.38
N PRO A 277 -41.79 0.09 74.71
CA PRO A 277 -40.73 -0.32 73.79
C PRO A 277 -41.19 -1.31 72.70
N PHE A 278 -42.49 -1.55 72.58
CA PHE A 278 -43.08 -2.56 71.70
C PHE A 278 -43.65 -1.94 70.43
N GLY A 279 -43.48 -2.62 69.30
CA GLY A 279 -44.11 -2.26 68.03
C GLY A 279 -44.86 -3.44 67.45
N VAL A 280 -46.06 -3.17 66.90
CA VAL A 280 -46.91 -4.15 66.21
C VAL A 280 -47.26 -3.60 64.85
N ASN A 281 -46.79 -4.26 63.79
CA ASN A 281 -46.97 -3.82 62.41
C ASN A 281 -47.45 -4.98 61.54
N GLN A 282 -48.11 -4.67 60.42
CA GLN A 282 -48.36 -5.68 59.39
C GLN A 282 -47.05 -6.11 58.74
N GLN A 283 -46.96 -7.39 58.36
CA GLN A 283 -45.83 -7.88 57.58
C GLN A 283 -46.02 -7.52 56.10
N PHE A 284 -44.96 -7.01 55.47
CA PHE A 284 -44.92 -6.78 54.03
C PHE A 284 -43.71 -7.48 53.39
N PRO A 285 -43.78 -7.80 52.08
CA PRO A 285 -42.61 -8.22 51.31
C PRO A 285 -41.50 -7.16 51.35
N GLU A 286 -40.25 -7.60 51.20
CA GLU A 286 -39.07 -6.72 51.32
C GLU A 286 -39.13 -5.52 50.37
N ILE A 287 -39.59 -5.71 49.12
CA ILE A 287 -39.73 -4.63 48.13
C ILE A 287 -40.69 -3.54 48.64
N ILE A 288 -41.81 -3.94 49.26
CA ILE A 288 -42.78 -3.00 49.84
C ILE A 288 -42.22 -2.34 51.11
N GLU A 289 -41.51 -3.09 51.96
CA GLU A 289 -40.84 -2.51 53.13
C GLU A 289 -39.79 -1.46 52.72
N GLN A 290 -39.04 -1.70 51.65
CA GLN A 290 -38.07 -0.74 51.12
C GLN A 290 -38.77 0.52 50.60
N ALA A 291 -39.87 0.39 49.85
CA ALA A 291 -40.69 1.52 49.41
C ALA A 291 -41.28 2.29 50.61
N ARG A 292 -41.73 1.60 51.66
CA ARG A 292 -42.22 2.26 52.89
C ARG A 292 -41.12 3.00 53.62
N LYS A 293 -39.90 2.44 53.66
CA LYS A 293 -38.73 3.07 54.30
C LYS A 293 -38.37 4.40 53.67
N SER A 294 -38.44 4.52 52.34
CA SER A 294 -38.19 5.80 51.65
C SER A 294 -39.28 6.83 51.91
N LEU A 295 -40.52 6.40 52.18
CA LEU A 295 -41.66 7.28 52.47
C LEU A 295 -41.74 7.77 53.92
N TYR A 296 -41.10 7.10 54.89
CA TYR A 296 -41.16 7.50 56.30
C TYR A 296 -40.65 8.92 56.59
N PRO A 297 -39.51 9.39 56.03
CA PRO A 297 -39.06 10.77 56.21
C PRO A 297 -40.08 11.79 55.71
N VAL A 298 -40.63 11.59 54.51
CA VAL A 298 -41.64 12.46 53.90
C VAL A 298 -42.91 12.47 54.74
N MET A 299 -43.39 11.29 55.14
CA MET A 299 -44.57 11.14 55.99
C MET A 299 -44.41 11.88 57.32
N LYS A 300 -43.21 11.81 57.93
CA LYS A 300 -42.90 12.53 59.18
C LYS A 300 -42.90 14.04 58.95
N GLN A 301 -42.28 14.50 57.86
CA GLN A 301 -42.21 15.91 57.49
C GLN A 301 -43.61 16.50 57.27
N LYS A 302 -44.43 15.87 56.43
CA LYS A 302 -45.79 16.32 56.13
C LYS A 302 -46.71 16.34 57.36
N ARG A 303 -46.50 15.40 58.30
CA ARG A 303 -47.20 15.40 59.59
C ARG A 303 -46.78 16.56 60.49
N ILE A 304 -45.51 16.96 60.47
CA ILE A 304 -45.02 18.15 61.21
C ILE A 304 -45.62 19.42 60.62
N GLU A 305 -45.77 19.47 59.29
CA GLU A 305 -46.42 20.56 58.55
C GLU A 305 -47.94 20.64 58.79
N GLY A 306 -48.53 19.69 59.54
CA GLY A 306 -49.96 19.71 59.89
C GLY A 306 -50.87 18.94 58.91
N HIS A 307 -50.31 18.33 57.86
CA HIS A 307 -51.08 17.56 56.88
C HIS A 307 -51.53 16.19 57.43
N THR A 308 -52.68 15.72 56.95
CA THR A 308 -53.21 14.40 57.26
C THR A 308 -52.52 13.36 56.38
N VAL A 309 -51.65 12.54 56.99
CA VAL A 309 -50.89 11.52 56.25
C VAL A 309 -51.35 10.09 56.54
N LYS A 310 -51.48 9.28 55.49
CA LYS A 310 -51.85 7.86 55.58
C LYS A 310 -51.00 7.01 54.63
N LEU A 311 -50.26 6.04 55.17
CA LEU A 311 -49.46 5.09 54.38
C LEU A 311 -50.23 3.77 54.23
N VAL A 312 -50.63 3.43 53.01
CA VAL A 312 -51.36 2.19 52.68
C VAL A 312 -50.49 1.35 51.75
N ARG A 313 -50.10 0.14 52.20
CA ARG A 313 -49.08 -0.69 51.51
C ARG A 313 -47.81 0.12 51.27
N ASP A 314 -47.49 0.43 50.03
CA ASP A 314 -46.35 1.19 49.53
C ASP A 314 -46.72 2.61 49.07
N ILE A 315 -47.96 3.05 49.28
CA ILE A 315 -48.47 4.34 48.80
C ILE A 315 -48.73 5.28 49.97
N LEU A 316 -48.09 6.45 49.95
CA LEU A 316 -48.36 7.54 50.88
C LEU A 316 -49.50 8.41 50.35
N TYR A 317 -50.48 8.72 51.18
CA TYR A 317 -51.53 9.70 50.93
C TYR A 317 -51.32 10.91 51.85
N VAL A 318 -51.41 12.12 51.30
CA VAL A 318 -51.33 13.40 52.01
C VAL A 318 -52.63 14.15 51.72
N ASP A 319 -53.38 14.49 52.76
CA ASP A 319 -54.71 15.12 52.70
C ASP A 319 -55.72 14.40 51.80
N GLY A 320 -55.57 13.08 51.68
CA GLY A 320 -56.43 12.22 50.86
C GLY A 320 -55.93 12.00 49.44
N GLU A 321 -54.92 12.74 48.98
CA GLU A 321 -54.33 12.59 47.65
C GLU A 321 -53.07 11.73 47.67
N MET A 322 -52.83 10.98 46.59
CA MET A 322 -51.64 10.15 46.45
C MET A 322 -50.40 11.04 46.35
N TYR A 323 -49.44 10.83 47.25
CA TYR A 323 -48.15 11.48 47.20
C TYR A 323 -47.35 10.90 46.05
N ASN A 324 -47.23 11.68 44.98
CA ASN A 324 -46.25 11.46 43.94
C ASN A 324 -45.02 12.29 44.27
N ASP A 325 -43.86 11.64 44.35
CA ASP A 325 -42.53 12.24 44.56
C ASP A 325 -42.08 13.18 43.40
N GLN A 326 -43.03 13.61 42.56
CA GLN A 326 -42.82 14.37 41.33
C GLN A 326 -43.57 15.73 41.32
N ILE A 327 -44.20 16.17 42.41
CA ILE A 327 -44.88 17.48 42.45
C ILE A 327 -44.68 18.17 43.80
N SER A 328 -43.75 19.13 43.85
CA SER A 328 -43.81 20.29 44.75
C SER A 328 -42.89 21.41 44.25
N ASP A 329 -43.30 22.09 43.18
CA ASP A 329 -42.99 23.51 42.97
C ASP A 329 -44.33 24.27 43.00
N ILE A 330 -44.61 24.88 44.16
CA ILE A 330 -45.34 26.13 44.38
C ILE A 330 -46.60 26.39 43.51
N GLU A 331 -47.79 26.18 44.10
CA GLU A 331 -49.02 26.91 43.74
C GLU A 331 -48.92 28.37 44.24
N PRO A 332 -49.50 29.35 43.51
CA PRO A 332 -50.70 29.94 44.10
C PRO A 332 -51.81 30.39 43.11
N THR A 333 -53.00 29.88 43.41
CA THR A 333 -54.29 30.57 43.66
C THR A 333 -55.17 31.07 42.52
N ASP A 334 -56.40 30.52 42.59
CA ASP A 334 -57.73 31.11 42.39
C ASP A 334 -58.14 31.62 41.01
N SER A 335 -59.04 30.87 40.36
CA SER A 335 -60.48 31.17 40.35
C SER A 335 -61.19 30.68 39.08
N LEU A 336 -62.33 30.02 39.30
CA LEU A 336 -63.46 29.79 38.39
C LEU A 336 -63.36 28.63 37.37
N ALA A 337 -63.94 27.53 37.83
CA ALA A 337 -64.56 26.46 37.08
C ALA A 337 -65.17 26.85 35.73
N SER A 338 -64.87 26.05 34.69
CA SER A 338 -65.92 25.49 33.84
C SER A 338 -65.44 24.31 33.00
N GLN A 339 -66.14 23.20 33.24
CA GLN A 339 -66.65 22.26 32.25
C GLN A 339 -65.73 21.16 31.70
N MET A 340 -66.18 19.95 32.02
CA MET A 340 -65.90 18.67 31.40
C MET A 340 -65.70 18.75 29.89
N ARG A 341 -64.66 18.08 29.39
CA ARG A 341 -64.69 17.07 28.31
C ARG A 341 -63.25 16.65 27.96
N THR A 342 -62.99 15.35 27.98
CA THR A 342 -62.02 14.72 27.06
C THR A 342 -62.76 14.35 25.77
N PRO A 343 -62.08 13.94 24.68
CA PRO A 343 -60.82 14.41 24.09
C PRO A 343 -61.00 14.65 22.57
N ASP A 344 -60.13 15.42 21.89
CA ASP A 344 -59.67 14.98 20.56
C ASP A 344 -58.48 15.72 19.95
N HIS A 345 -57.73 14.92 19.19
CA HIS A 345 -56.98 15.17 17.97
C HIS A 345 -56.17 16.46 17.70
N HIS A 346 -54.87 16.18 17.50
CA HIS A 346 -54.09 16.51 16.31
C HIS A 346 -53.57 17.94 16.05
N GLN A 347 -52.25 17.93 15.81
CA GLN A 347 -51.46 18.76 14.90
C GLN A 347 -50.59 19.91 15.46
N ASN A 348 -49.29 19.60 15.53
CA ASN A 348 -48.28 20.18 14.63
C ASN A 348 -48.00 21.70 14.79
N ARG A 349 -46.84 22.05 15.36
CA ARG A 349 -45.70 22.68 14.63
C ARG A 349 -44.66 23.35 15.54
N LYS A 350 -43.42 22.88 15.34
CA LYS A 350 -42.19 23.63 15.04
C LYS A 350 -41.66 24.72 16.00
N ARG A 351 -40.38 24.47 16.37
CA ARG A 351 -39.21 25.38 16.45
C ARG A 351 -39.19 26.33 17.67
N ARG A 352 -38.07 26.61 18.34
CA ARG A 352 -36.66 26.70 17.91
C ARG A 352 -35.71 26.80 19.13
N ARG A 353 -34.52 26.19 18.97
CA ARG A 353 -33.19 26.35 19.64
C ARG A 353 -32.92 27.58 20.56
N ARG A 354 -32.17 27.38 21.67
CA ARG A 354 -30.71 27.66 21.85
C ARG A 354 -30.24 27.32 23.29
N ILE A 355 -29.22 26.46 23.46
CA ILE A 355 -27.81 26.69 23.89
C ILE A 355 -27.61 27.09 25.37
N SER A 356 -26.93 26.23 26.13
CA SER A 356 -25.88 26.55 27.12
C SER A 356 -25.07 25.25 27.36
N SER A 357 -23.76 25.17 27.08
CA SER A 357 -22.59 25.72 27.79
C SER A 357 -22.29 25.01 29.11
N THR A 358 -21.65 23.84 29.04
CA THR A 358 -20.92 23.24 30.18
C THR A 358 -19.41 23.30 29.90
N PRO A 359 -18.60 23.88 30.80
CA PRO A 359 -17.17 23.61 30.87
C PRO A 359 -16.91 22.38 31.75
N ASN A 360 -15.89 21.60 31.38
CA ASN A 360 -15.26 20.57 32.21
C ASN A 360 -14.68 21.19 33.50
N PRO A 361 -14.58 20.38 34.56
CA PRO A 361 -13.44 20.44 35.46
C PRO A 361 -12.70 19.09 35.52
N ASP A 362 -11.39 19.23 35.57
CA ASP A 362 -10.36 18.20 35.51
C ASP A 362 -10.41 17.12 36.60
N SER A 363 -9.98 15.92 36.21
CA SER A 363 -9.06 15.06 36.96
C SER A 363 -8.20 14.29 35.96
#